data_AF-A0A1Q3N4B9-F1
#
_entry.id   AF-A0A1Q3N4B9-F1
#
_cell.length_a   1.000
_cell.length_b   1.000
_cell.length_c   1.000
_cell.angle_alpha   90.00
_cell.angle_beta   90.00
_cell.angle_gamma   90.00
#
_symmetry.space_group_name_H-M   'P 1'
#
loop_
_entity.id
_entity.type
_entity.pdbx_description
1 polymer ?
#
loop_
_entity_poly.entity_id
_entity_poly.type
_entity_poly.pdbx_seq_one_letter_code
_entity_poly.pdbx_strand_id
1 'polypeptide(L)'
;MIAFLCILQADAQEIKVKRSQVIIDGVPVLKYKKNRGLDVSFYSQRTNEELIYLTTKPFLHQPAAADEYIVVNFLGEGIKTETTYTDRINALTTHRIIERFVMWLWDNGVINSDGTLHPGNVRKFHAKYDDNISSRMLLLP
;
A
#
# COMPACT_ATOMS: atom_id res chain seq x y z
N MET A 1 -41.14 -25.49 13.17
CA MET A 1 -39.74 -25.20 13.53
C MET A 1 -39.03 -24.78 12.25
N ILE A 2 -38.90 -23.48 11.99
CA ILE A 2 -38.24 -22.96 10.78
C ILE A 2 -36.78 -22.72 11.16
N ALA A 3 -35.89 -23.52 10.58
CA ALA A 3 -34.45 -23.34 10.72
C ALA A 3 -34.05 -22.12 9.87
N PHE A 4 -33.59 -21.06 10.55
CA PHE A 4 -32.99 -19.89 9.90
C PHE A 4 -31.55 -20.27 9.53
N LEU A 5 -31.33 -20.58 8.26
CA LEU A 5 -30.00 -20.80 7.70
C LEU A 5 -29.35 -19.42 7.52
N CYS A 6 -28.61 -18.94 8.52
CA CYS A 6 -27.72 -17.79 8.37
C CYS A 6 -26.56 -18.21 7.45
N ILE A 7 -26.71 -17.98 6.15
CA ILE A 7 -25.59 -17.99 5.22
C ILE A 7 -24.73 -16.79 5.60
N LEU A 8 -23.59 -17.05 6.25
CA LEU A 8 -22.52 -16.07 6.39
C LEU A 8 -21.97 -15.82 4.99
N GLN A 9 -22.50 -14.82 4.28
CA GLN A 9 -21.79 -14.24 3.16
C GLN A 9 -20.55 -13.55 3.74
N ALA A 10 -19.41 -14.23 3.65
CA ALA A 10 -18.12 -13.57 3.79
C ALA A 10 -17.95 -12.70 2.53
N ASP A 11 -18.58 -11.53 2.52
CA ASP A 11 -18.37 -10.56 1.45
C ASP A 11 -16.89 -10.18 1.47
N ALA A 12 -16.20 -10.48 0.37
CA ALA A 12 -14.81 -10.07 0.19
C ALA A 12 -14.76 -8.54 0.24
N GLN A 13 -13.86 -8.00 1.07
CA GLN A 13 -13.65 -6.56 1.23
C GLN A 13 -13.57 -5.87 -0.12
N GLU A 14 -14.50 -4.96 -0.41
CA GLU A 14 -14.53 -4.31 -1.72
C GLU A 14 -13.71 -3.03 -1.69
N ILE A 15 -12.62 -3.01 -2.47
CA ILE A 15 -11.76 -1.84 -2.64
C ILE A 15 -11.96 -1.30 -4.05
N LYS A 16 -12.38 -0.04 -4.14
CA LYS A 16 -12.63 0.68 -5.40
C LYS A 16 -11.78 1.93 -5.46
N VAL A 17 -11.11 2.14 -6.58
CA VAL A 17 -10.44 3.42 -6.85
C VAL A 17 -11.27 4.24 -7.85
N LYS A 18 -11.65 5.47 -7.48
CA LYS A 18 -12.50 6.32 -8.34
C LYS A 18 -12.26 7.79 -8.07
N ARG A 19 -12.16 8.61 -9.13
CA ARG A 19 -12.07 10.09 -9.04
C ARG A 19 -11.06 10.57 -7.98
N SER A 20 -9.84 10.01 -7.99
CA SER A 20 -8.77 10.36 -7.04
C SER A 20 -9.07 9.97 -5.58
N GLN A 21 -10.00 9.05 -5.35
CA GLN A 21 -10.32 8.48 -4.05
C GLN A 21 -10.15 6.97 -4.05
N VAL A 22 -9.78 6.45 -2.89
CA VAL A 22 -9.90 5.04 -2.54
C VAL A 22 -11.11 4.88 -1.64
N ILE A 23 -11.99 3.98 -2.03
CA ILE A 23 -13.26 3.68 -1.38
C ILE A 23 -13.19 2.23 -0.93
N ILE A 24 -13.43 1.99 0.36
CA ILE A 24 -13.47 0.66 0.97
C ILE A 24 -14.89 0.45 1.49
N ASP A 25 -15.58 -0.59 1.01
CA ASP A 25 -17.00 -0.87 1.30
C ASP A 25 -17.92 0.35 1.14
N GLY A 26 -17.73 1.10 0.06
CA GLY A 26 -18.53 2.30 -0.23
C GLY A 26 -18.15 3.54 0.58
N VAL A 27 -17.23 3.43 1.54
CA VAL A 27 -16.73 4.56 2.34
C VAL A 27 -15.43 5.11 1.74
N PRO A 28 -15.35 6.40 1.38
CA PRO A 28 -14.10 7.02 0.98
C PRO A 28 -13.12 7.06 2.17
N VAL A 29 -12.00 6.35 2.05
CA VAL A 29 -11.00 6.24 3.14
C VAL A 29 -9.75 7.07 2.89
N LEU A 30 -9.30 7.16 1.63
CA LEU A 30 -8.08 7.88 1.26
C LEU A 30 -8.31 8.68 -0.03
N LYS A 31 -7.61 9.80 -0.16
CA LYS A 31 -7.38 10.45 -1.47
C LYS A 31 -6.07 9.94 -2.02
N TYR A 32 -5.91 9.93 -3.33
CA TYR A 32 -4.62 9.64 -3.95
C TYR A 32 -4.30 10.60 -5.08
N LYS A 33 -3.00 10.78 -5.33
CA LYS A 33 -2.46 11.53 -6.47
C LYS A 33 -1.39 10.69 -7.14
N LYS A 34 -1.57 10.40 -8.43
CA LYS A 34 -0.51 9.86 -9.27
C LYS A 34 0.47 10.99 -9.60
N ASN A 35 1.74 10.78 -9.30
CA ASN A 35 2.78 11.77 -9.57
C ASN A 35 3.44 11.51 -10.93
N ARG A 36 4.27 10.47 -11.04
CA ARG A 36 4.94 10.05 -12.30
C ARG A 36 5.18 8.55 -12.26
N GLY A 37 5.03 7.84 -13.39
CA GLY A 37 5.27 6.39 -13.42
C GLY A 37 4.41 5.64 -12.40
N LEU A 38 5.07 4.91 -11.49
CA LEU A 38 4.46 4.18 -10.37
C LEU A 38 4.36 5.00 -9.07
N ASP A 39 4.80 6.26 -9.08
CA ASP A 39 4.79 7.12 -7.90
C ASP A 39 3.36 7.56 -7.57
N VAL A 40 2.90 7.21 -6.37
CA VAL A 40 1.56 7.54 -5.87
C VAL A 40 1.64 8.05 -4.44
N SER A 41 1.09 9.23 -4.21
CA SER A 41 0.88 9.80 -2.88
C SER A 41 -0.55 9.52 -2.40
N PHE A 42 -0.71 9.13 -1.14
CA PHE A 42 -1.99 8.90 -0.48
C PHE A 42 -2.19 9.90 0.65
N TYR A 43 -3.39 10.46 0.75
CA TYR A 43 -3.71 11.53 1.68
C TYR A 43 -4.93 11.19 2.53
N SER A 44 -4.92 11.71 3.75
CA SER A 44 -6.06 11.72 4.67
C SER A 44 -7.27 12.41 4.03
N GLN A 45 -8.44 11.78 4.12
CA GLN A 45 -9.70 12.42 3.70
C GLN A 45 -10.00 13.66 4.54
N ARG A 46 -9.68 13.59 5.85
CA ARG A 46 -10.03 14.60 6.86
C ARG A 46 -9.07 15.79 6.87
N THR A 47 -7.76 15.52 6.86
CA THR A 47 -6.73 16.55 7.09
C THR A 47 -6.02 16.99 5.81
N ASN A 48 -6.19 16.26 4.69
CA ASN A 48 -5.38 16.40 3.47
C ASN A 48 -3.86 16.21 3.69
N GLU A 49 -3.44 15.72 4.85
CA GLU A 49 -2.05 15.37 5.09
C GLU A 49 -1.67 14.14 4.27
N GLU A 50 -0.45 14.15 3.73
CA GLU A 50 0.10 12.99 3.04
C GLU A 50 0.49 11.92 4.07
N LEU A 51 -0.08 10.74 3.92
CA LEU A 51 0.10 9.63 4.85
C LEU A 51 1.13 8.63 4.32
N ILE A 52 1.05 8.33 3.02
CA ILE A 52 1.87 7.29 2.38
C ILE A 52 2.38 7.77 1.03
N TYR A 53 3.66 7.55 0.77
CA TYR A 53 4.25 7.70 -0.55
C TYR A 53 4.77 6.34 -1.06
N LEU A 54 4.15 5.84 -2.12
CA LEU A 54 4.52 4.62 -2.85
C LEU A 54 5.36 5.00 -4.07
N THR A 55 6.51 4.35 -4.26
CA THR A 55 7.39 4.51 -5.42
C THR A 55 8.14 3.21 -5.68
N THR A 56 8.87 3.14 -6.79
CA THR A 56 9.81 2.06 -7.08
C THR A 56 11.21 2.63 -7.28
N LYS A 57 12.23 1.82 -7.01
CA LYS A 57 13.63 2.18 -7.21
C LYS A 57 14.39 1.05 -7.90
N PRO A 58 15.36 1.36 -8.77
CA PRO A 58 16.23 0.35 -9.34
C PRO A 58 17.20 -0.18 -8.28
N PHE A 59 17.66 -1.43 -8.44
CA PHE A 59 18.80 -1.90 -7.67
C PHE A 59 20.07 -1.18 -8.10
N LEU A 60 20.87 -0.71 -7.14
CA LEU A 60 22.18 -0.13 -7.42
C LEU A 60 23.06 -1.17 -8.15
N HIS A 61 23.86 -0.72 -9.10
CA HIS A 61 24.76 -1.54 -9.94
C HIS A 61 24.10 -2.52 -10.91
N GLN A 62 22.77 -2.47 -11.07
CA GLN A 62 22.09 -3.23 -12.12
C GLN A 62 21.81 -2.33 -13.34
N PRO A 63 21.82 -2.87 -14.58
CA PRO A 63 21.51 -2.09 -15.78
C PRO A 63 20.10 -1.48 -15.69
N ALA A 64 19.83 -0.40 -16.41
CA ALA A 64 18.56 0.34 -16.36
C ALA A 64 17.30 -0.47 -16.74
N ALA A 65 17.47 -1.72 -17.21
CA ALA A 65 16.41 -2.68 -17.51
C ALA A 65 16.23 -3.77 -16.45
N ALA A 66 16.90 -3.64 -15.30
CA ALA A 66 16.84 -4.60 -14.22
C ALA A 66 15.62 -4.41 -13.32
N ASP A 67 15.33 -5.41 -12.48
CA ASP A 67 14.18 -5.42 -11.58
C ASP A 67 14.16 -4.16 -10.70
N GLU A 68 12.97 -3.65 -10.39
CA GLU A 68 12.80 -2.56 -9.42
C GLU A 68 12.28 -3.15 -8.10
N TYR A 69 12.64 -2.52 -6.98
CA TYR A 69 12.01 -2.80 -5.70
C TYR A 69 11.02 -1.70 -5.31
N ILE A 70 10.02 -2.08 -4.53
CA ILE A 70 9.00 -1.17 -4.03
C ILE A 70 9.53 -0.42 -2.82
N VAL A 71 9.22 0.87 -2.73
CA VAL A 71 9.45 1.68 -1.55
C VAL A 71 8.13 2.26 -1.07
N VAL A 72 7.80 1.98 0.19
CA VAL A 72 6.63 2.53 0.89
C VAL A 72 7.11 3.42 2.03
N ASN A 73 6.79 4.71 1.96
CA ASN A 73 7.11 5.67 3.01
C ASN A 73 5.84 6.00 3.78
N PHE A 74 5.80 5.64 5.06
CA PHE A 74 4.74 6.00 6.00
C PHE A 74 5.14 7.30 6.71
N LEU A 75 4.66 8.43 6.21
CA LEU A 75 5.22 9.75 6.53
C LEU A 75 4.98 10.16 7.97
N GLY A 76 3.77 9.90 8.51
CA GLY A 76 3.44 10.24 9.90
C GLY A 76 4.28 9.48 10.94
N GLU A 77 4.74 8.28 10.60
CA GLU A 77 5.57 7.44 11.49
C GLU A 77 7.08 7.57 11.21
N GLY A 78 7.47 8.25 10.12
CA GLY A 78 8.86 8.30 9.67
C GLY A 78 9.44 6.94 9.27
N ILE A 79 8.59 5.99 8.86
CA ILE A 79 8.99 4.61 8.54
C ILE A 79 9.07 4.43 7.02
N LYS A 80 10.18 3.88 6.55
CA LYS A 80 10.38 3.48 5.15
C LYS A 80 10.50 1.96 5.07
N THR A 81 9.75 1.35 4.16
CA THR A 81 9.80 -0.09 3.87
C THR A 81 10.25 -0.29 2.42
N GLU A 82 11.30 -1.05 2.21
CA GLU A 82 11.88 -1.39 0.91
C GLU A 82 11.71 -2.88 0.67
N THR A 83 11.08 -3.29 -0.43
CA THR A 83 10.58 -4.66 -0.55
C THR A 83 10.58 -5.17 -1.99
N THR A 84 10.94 -6.44 -2.14
CA THR A 84 10.98 -7.17 -3.41
C THR A 84 9.67 -7.90 -3.75
N TYR A 85 8.66 -7.76 -2.89
CA TYR A 85 7.34 -8.39 -3.02
C TYR A 85 6.49 -7.67 -4.08
N THR A 86 6.98 -7.61 -5.33
CA THR A 86 6.39 -6.86 -6.44
C THR A 86 5.04 -7.42 -6.88
N ASP A 87 4.82 -8.71 -6.68
CA ASP A 87 3.55 -9.41 -6.91
C ASP A 87 2.37 -8.79 -6.15
N ARG A 88 2.64 -8.12 -5.00
CA ARG A 88 1.64 -7.45 -4.17
C ARG A 88 0.96 -6.28 -4.84
N ILE A 89 1.63 -5.63 -5.81
CA ILE A 89 1.07 -4.46 -6.51
C ILE A 89 1.09 -4.62 -8.02
N ASN A 90 1.73 -5.65 -8.57
CA ASN A 90 1.87 -5.84 -10.03
C ASN A 90 0.49 -5.86 -10.72
N ALA A 91 0.26 -4.91 -11.62
CA ALA A 91 -0.93 -4.88 -12.47
C ALA A 91 -0.71 -3.97 -13.70
N LEU A 92 -1.52 -4.18 -14.73
CA LEU A 92 -1.41 -3.48 -16.02
C LEU A 92 -1.80 -2.00 -15.97
N THR A 93 -2.50 -1.55 -14.92
CA THR A 93 -2.99 -0.17 -14.80
C THR A 93 -2.69 0.40 -13.42
N THR A 94 -2.38 1.69 -13.33
CA THR A 94 -2.16 2.36 -12.04
C THR A 94 -3.36 2.24 -11.10
N HIS A 95 -4.58 2.21 -11.65
CA HIS A 95 -5.80 2.00 -10.89
C HIS A 95 -5.78 0.66 -10.15
N ARG A 96 -5.46 -0.44 -10.83
CA ARG A 96 -5.34 -1.76 -10.21
C ARG A 96 -4.13 -1.87 -9.27
N ILE A 97 -3.02 -1.21 -9.59
CA ILE A 97 -1.84 -1.14 -8.70
C ILE A 97 -2.25 -0.52 -7.35
N ILE A 98 -2.99 0.59 -7.39
CA ILE A 98 -3.50 1.26 -6.19
C ILE A 98 -4.46 0.35 -5.42
N GLU A 99 -5.41 -0.30 -6.10
CA GLU A 99 -6.34 -1.25 -5.45
C GLU A 99 -5.60 -2.36 -4.72
N ARG A 100 -4.65 -3.02 -5.40
CA ARG A 100 -3.86 -4.12 -4.81
C ARG A 100 -2.97 -3.64 -3.67
N PHE A 101 -2.35 -2.46 -3.81
CA PHE A 101 -1.55 -1.86 -2.75
C PHE A 101 -2.38 -1.55 -1.50
N VAL A 102 -3.54 -0.91 -1.68
CA VAL A 102 -4.42 -0.59 -0.55
C VAL A 102 -4.99 -1.84 0.08
N MET A 103 -5.35 -2.85 -0.72
CA MET A 103 -5.75 -4.17 -0.23
C MET A 103 -4.66 -4.80 0.63
N TRP A 104 -3.40 -4.75 0.16
CA TRP A 104 -2.28 -5.29 0.91
C TRP A 104 -2.09 -4.59 2.26
N LEU A 105 -2.24 -3.26 2.32
CA LEU A 105 -2.20 -2.52 3.59
C LEU A 105 -3.40 -2.85 4.49
N TRP A 106 -4.59 -2.96 3.92
CA TRP A 106 -5.83 -3.29 4.62
C TRP A 106 -5.76 -4.69 5.25
N ASP A 107 -5.32 -5.69 4.51
CA ASP A 107 -5.17 -7.08 4.96
C ASP A 107 -4.16 -7.22 6.12
N ASN A 108 -3.21 -6.27 6.23
CA ASN A 108 -2.25 -6.21 7.34
C ASN A 108 -2.70 -5.25 8.45
N GLY A 109 -3.93 -4.73 8.39
CA GLY A 109 -4.51 -3.81 9.37
C GLY A 109 -3.75 -2.48 9.48
N VAL A 110 -3.05 -2.07 8.41
CA VAL A 110 -2.27 -0.83 8.40
C VAL A 110 -3.18 0.38 8.25
N ILE A 111 -4.24 0.26 7.44
CA ILE A 111 -5.26 1.29 7.26
C ILE A 111 -6.44 0.96 8.18
N ASN A 112 -6.86 1.92 9.00
CA ASN A 112 -8.06 1.84 9.81
C ASN A 112 -9.30 2.16 8.96
N SER A 113 -10.48 1.75 9.41
CA SER A 113 -11.76 2.02 8.74
C SER A 113 -12.09 3.50 8.58
N ASP A 114 -11.46 4.38 9.37
CA ASP A 114 -11.61 5.83 9.27
C ASP A 114 -10.58 6.50 8.32
N GLY A 115 -9.74 5.71 7.65
CA GLY A 115 -8.70 6.20 6.75
C GLY A 115 -7.42 6.67 7.42
N THR A 116 -7.29 6.53 8.75
CA THR A 116 -6.02 6.75 9.46
C THR A 116 -5.11 5.52 9.37
N LEU A 117 -3.83 5.68 9.70
CA LEU A 117 -2.90 4.55 9.80
C LEU A 117 -2.80 4.06 11.23
N HIS A 118 -2.72 2.74 11.43
CA HIS A 118 -2.49 2.14 12.74
C HIS A 118 -0.98 2.06 13.04
N PRO A 119 -0.42 2.88 13.95
CA PRO A 119 1.03 3.00 14.15
C PRO A 119 1.72 1.67 14.46
N GLY A 120 1.09 0.87 15.32
CA GLY A 120 1.61 -0.45 15.70
C GLY A 120 1.64 -1.45 14.54
N ASN A 121 0.73 -1.32 13.56
CA ASN A 121 0.66 -2.23 12.42
C ASN A 121 1.53 -1.73 11.27
N VAL A 122 1.77 -0.42 11.13
CA VAL A 122 2.83 0.12 10.27
C VAL A 122 4.18 -0.48 10.66
N ARG A 123 4.52 -0.49 11.96
CA ARG A 123 5.75 -1.11 12.46
C ARG A 123 5.83 -2.61 12.19
N LYS A 124 4.74 -3.35 12.39
CA LYS A 124 4.68 -4.79 12.06
C LYS A 124 4.80 -5.04 10.56
N PHE A 125 4.16 -4.22 9.73
CA PHE A 125 4.24 -4.29 8.28
C PHE A 125 5.69 -4.09 7.82
N HIS A 126 6.34 -3.04 8.31
CA HIS A 126 7.75 -2.79 8.07
C HIS A 126 8.62 -3.97 8.50
N ALA A 127 8.50 -4.43 9.75
CA ALA A 127 9.28 -5.58 10.24
C ALA A 127 9.06 -6.87 9.43
N LYS A 128 7.90 -7.03 8.79
CA LYS A 128 7.53 -8.22 8.01
C LYS A 128 8.04 -8.16 6.56
N TYR A 129 8.03 -6.98 5.94
CA TYR A 129 8.23 -6.84 4.49
C TYR A 129 9.46 -6.01 4.10
N ASP A 130 10.13 -5.38 5.06
CA ASP A 130 11.36 -4.64 4.78
C ASP A 130 12.52 -5.60 4.55
N ASP A 131 12.96 -5.65 3.29
CA ASP A 131 14.14 -6.39 2.86
C ASP A 131 15.44 -5.61 3.15
N ASN A 132 15.34 -4.39 3.70
CA ASN A 132 16.45 -3.49 4.06
C ASN A 132 17.45 -3.29 2.89
N ILE A 133 16.91 -3.07 1.70
CA ILE A 133 17.62 -3.18 0.42
C ILE A 133 18.74 -2.14 0.31
N SER A 134 18.45 -0.88 0.55
CA SER A 134 19.42 0.21 0.45
C SER A 134 20.61 0.00 1.38
N SER A 135 20.38 -0.43 2.62
CA SER A 135 21.48 -0.70 3.55
C SER A 135 22.33 -1.89 3.11
N ARG A 136 21.73 -2.93 2.52
CA ARG A 136 22.49 -4.06 1.96
C ARG A 136 23.33 -3.65 0.75
N MET A 137 22.81 -2.79 -0.11
CA MET A 137 23.55 -2.30 -1.28
C MET A 137 24.77 -1.47 -0.90
N LEU A 138 24.67 -0.63 0.14
CA LEU A 138 25.81 0.15 0.63
C LEU A 138 26.96 -0.72 1.16
N LEU A 139 26.69 -1.98 1.48
CA LEU A 139 27.68 -2.95 1.94
C LEU A 139 28.32 -3.76 0.80
N LEU A 140 27.82 -3.62 -0.42
CA LEU A 140 28.37 -4.30 -1.60
C LEU A 140 29.37 -3.34 -2.30
N PRO A 141 30.65 -3.75 -2.47
CA PRO A 141 31.69 -2.92 -3.08
C PRO A 141 31.51 -2.70 -4.59
#